data_AF-A0A1S6IR35-F1
#
_entry.id   AF-A0A1S6IR35-F1
#
_cell.length_a   1.000
_cell.length_b   1.000
_cell.length_c   1.000
_cell.angle_alpha   90.00
_cell.angle_beta   90.00
_cell.angle_gamma   90.00
#
_symmetry.space_group_name_H-M   'P 1'
#
loop_
_entity.id
_entity.type
_entity.pdbx_description
1 polymer ?
#
loop_
_entity_poly.entity_id
_entity_poly.type
_entity_poly.pdbx_seq_one_letter_code
_entity_poly.pdbx_strand_id
1 'polypeptide(L)'
;MKEKNKENKFISAVTTIGNWIANFFFLHLLWILYSLRGLIIAGLLPSTAAVTHVMYKWFNNKDDNFKIREEFNTAYKEHFKQANQIGYIVFIIFGMLYVDLRVSNVFIQSIFFHTLLLFITFFVLSFSLFLFTVMVRYDFSLKNIFKQAFFVTLSVPIYSIATSVGLLLVVSLMRNYIFLAFFFGISLLLLPVVWFTYTGVLKAEEKRDEEI
;
A
#
# COMPACT_ATOMS: atom_id res chain seq x y z
N MET A 1 -16.95 33.16 24.71
CA MET A 1 -16.08 32.00 25.05
C MET A 1 -16.34 30.77 24.16
N LYS A 2 -17.60 30.35 23.92
CA LYS A 2 -17.93 29.26 22.98
C LYS A 2 -17.56 29.54 21.51
N GLU A 3 -17.75 30.77 21.03
CA GLU A 3 -17.38 31.17 19.65
C GLU A 3 -15.88 31.13 19.41
N LYS A 4 -15.08 31.68 20.33
CA LYS A 4 -13.60 31.64 20.28
C LYS A 4 -13.04 30.21 20.26
N ASN A 5 -13.71 29.27 20.96
CA ASN A 5 -13.35 27.85 20.92
C ASN A 5 -13.74 27.18 19.58
N LYS A 6 -14.87 27.58 18.99
CA LYS A 6 -15.31 27.10 17.67
C LYS A 6 -14.40 27.62 16.56
N GLU A 7 -13.98 28.87 16.63
CA GLU A 7 -13.03 29.51 15.72
C GLU A 7 -11.65 28.84 15.79
N ASN A 8 -11.12 28.61 16.99
CA ASN A 8 -9.85 27.89 17.18
C ASN A 8 -9.91 26.46 16.61
N LYS A 9 -11.03 25.75 16.79
CA LYS A 9 -11.23 24.41 16.20
C LYS A 9 -11.30 24.44 14.67
N PHE A 10 -11.96 25.44 14.09
CA PHE A 10 -12.03 25.59 12.64
C PHE A 10 -10.65 25.87 12.03
N ILE A 11 -9.90 26.82 12.60
CA ILE A 11 -8.54 27.14 12.14
C ILE A 11 -7.65 25.91 12.25
N SER A 12 -7.70 25.19 13.37
CA SER A 12 -6.94 23.95 13.56
C SER A 12 -7.31 22.86 12.54
N ALA A 13 -8.59 22.71 12.20
CA ALA A 13 -9.03 21.75 11.19
C ALA A 13 -8.49 22.12 9.80
N VAL A 14 -8.60 23.39 9.40
CA VAL A 14 -8.11 23.88 8.10
C VAL A 14 -6.59 23.71 7.99
N THR A 15 -5.82 24.06 9.02
CA THR A 15 -4.36 23.89 9.01
C THR A 15 -3.97 22.41 8.96
N THR A 16 -4.69 21.55 9.67
CA THR A 16 -4.43 20.10 9.65
C THR A 16 -4.67 19.51 8.26
N ILE A 17 -5.81 19.84 7.63
CA ILE A 17 -6.13 19.38 6.27
C ILE A 17 -5.11 19.92 5.26
N GLY A 18 -4.73 21.19 5.38
CA GLY A 18 -3.70 21.80 4.53
C GLY A 18 -2.36 21.07 4.65
N ASN A 19 -1.92 20.76 5.87
CA ASN A 19 -0.69 20.00 6.12
C ASN A 19 -0.77 18.58 5.54
N TRP A 20 -1.92 17.92 5.66
CA TRP A 20 -2.14 16.61 5.04
C TRP A 20 -1.97 16.68 3.53
N ILE A 21 -2.66 17.61 2.86
CA ILE A 21 -2.56 17.79 1.41
C ILE A 21 -1.11 18.07 1.01
N ALA A 22 -0.42 18.97 1.70
CA ALA A 22 1.00 19.26 1.43
C ALA A 22 1.89 18.02 1.59
N ASN A 23 1.66 17.20 2.62
CA ASN A 23 2.41 15.98 2.87
C ASN A 23 2.16 14.91 1.80
N PHE A 24 0.91 14.71 1.37
CA PHE A 24 0.59 13.77 0.28
C PHE A 24 1.26 14.19 -1.03
N PHE A 25 1.24 15.48 -1.35
CA PHE A 25 1.94 16.04 -2.51
C PHE A 25 3.45 15.82 -2.41
N PHE A 26 4.05 16.15 -1.26
CA PHE A 26 5.48 16.02 -1.04
C PHE A 26 5.95 14.56 -1.11
N LEU A 27 5.17 13.62 -0.56
CA LEU A 27 5.41 12.19 -0.69
C LEU A 27 5.38 11.72 -2.15
N HIS A 28 4.44 12.24 -2.94
CA HIS A 28 4.35 11.88 -4.36
C HIS A 28 5.58 12.38 -5.13
N LEU A 29 6.01 13.61 -4.85
CA LEU A 29 7.21 14.18 -5.44
C LEU A 29 8.47 13.38 -5.07
N LEU A 30 8.63 13.01 -3.79
CA LEU A 30 9.75 12.17 -3.35
C LEU A 30 9.74 10.82 -4.06
N TRP A 31 8.58 10.19 -4.19
CA TRP A 31 8.46 8.92 -4.91
C TRP A 31 8.92 9.02 -6.36
N ILE A 32 8.55 10.09 -7.09
CA ILE A 32 9.01 10.32 -8.46
C ILE A 32 10.54 10.45 -8.48
N LEU A 33 11.09 11.33 -7.63
CA LEU A 33 12.53 11.62 -7.61
C LEU A 33 13.37 10.37 -7.28
N TYR A 34 12.96 9.57 -6.30
CA TYR A 34 13.68 8.36 -5.91
C TYR A 34 13.47 7.19 -6.86
N SER A 35 12.32 7.14 -7.54
CA SER A 35 12.11 6.19 -8.63
C SER A 35 13.08 6.47 -9.76
N LEU A 36 13.24 7.73 -10.17
CA LEU A 36 14.20 8.15 -11.20
C LEU A 36 15.66 7.87 -10.79
N ARG A 37 16.02 8.11 -9.52
CA ARG A 37 17.36 7.80 -9.00
C ARG A 37 17.74 6.33 -9.12
N GLY A 38 16.78 5.42 -8.95
CA GLY A 38 17.00 3.98 -9.15
C GLY A 38 16.81 3.52 -10.60
N LEU A 39 17.02 4.40 -11.59
CA LEU A 39 16.82 4.12 -13.02
C LEU A 39 15.42 3.61 -13.35
N ILE A 40 14.41 4.05 -12.59
CA ILE A 40 13.00 3.62 -12.64
C ILE A 40 12.84 2.14 -12.23
N ILE A 41 13.46 1.20 -12.94
CA ILE A 41 13.27 -0.25 -12.77
C ILE A 41 13.69 -0.72 -11.37
N ALA A 42 14.81 -0.23 -10.85
CA ALA A 42 15.27 -0.59 -9.50
C ALA A 42 14.80 0.41 -8.43
N GLY A 43 14.26 1.57 -8.84
CA GLY A 43 13.83 2.65 -7.94
C GLY A 43 12.35 2.64 -7.60
N LEU A 44 11.49 2.08 -8.47
CA LEU A 44 10.04 2.15 -8.33
C LEU A 44 9.55 1.44 -7.06
N LEU A 45 9.94 0.17 -6.90
CA LEU A 45 9.52 -0.68 -5.79
C LEU A 45 10.03 -0.17 -4.42
N PRO A 46 11.31 0.20 -4.25
CA PRO A 46 11.75 0.77 -2.98
C PRO A 46 11.21 2.18 -2.71
N SER A 47 10.88 2.97 -3.75
CA SER A 47 10.16 4.23 -3.54
C SER A 47 8.76 3.99 -3.00
N THR A 48 8.04 3.01 -3.55
CA THR A 48 6.71 2.60 -3.04
C THR A 48 6.81 2.11 -1.60
N ALA A 49 7.81 1.27 -1.29
CA ALA A 49 8.08 0.82 0.09
C ALA A 49 8.35 1.99 1.05
N ALA A 50 9.12 3.00 0.60
CA ALA A 50 9.38 4.20 1.39
C ALA A 50 8.11 5.03 1.63
N VAL A 51 7.22 5.18 0.64
CA VAL A 51 5.92 5.84 0.86
C VAL A 51 5.09 5.06 1.87
N THR A 52 4.99 3.73 1.72
CA THR A 52 4.29 2.86 2.67
C THR A 52 4.82 3.03 4.10
N HIS A 53 6.14 3.04 4.27
CA HIS A 53 6.80 3.26 5.57
C HIS A 53 6.48 4.62 6.19
N VAL A 54 6.62 5.69 5.39
CA VAL A 54 6.37 7.04 5.88
C VAL A 54 4.89 7.23 6.22
N MET A 55 3.97 6.71 5.41
CA MET A 55 2.53 6.76 5.70
C MET A 55 2.18 5.97 6.97
N TYR A 56 2.75 4.77 7.11
CA TYR A 56 2.57 3.95 8.29
C TYR A 56 3.00 4.67 9.56
N LYS A 57 4.23 5.20 9.58
CA LYS A 57 4.71 6.01 10.70
C LYS A 57 3.82 7.23 10.88
N TRP A 58 3.50 7.98 9.82
CA TRP A 58 2.70 9.19 9.94
C TRP A 58 1.31 8.97 10.56
N PHE A 59 0.62 7.87 10.24
CA PHE A 59 -0.68 7.57 10.82
C PHE A 59 -0.63 7.10 12.28
N ASN A 60 0.50 6.54 12.71
CA ASN A 60 0.65 5.95 14.05
C ASN A 60 1.53 6.78 15.00
N ASN A 61 2.31 7.73 14.49
CA ASN A 61 3.25 8.49 15.28
C ASN A 61 2.59 9.74 15.88
N LYS A 62 2.91 10.01 17.14
CA LYS A 62 2.53 11.24 17.87
C LYS A 62 3.73 12.18 18.05
N ASP A 63 4.81 11.94 17.30
CA ASP A 63 6.06 12.65 17.44
C ASP A 63 6.06 13.94 16.60
N ASP A 64 6.19 15.08 17.28
CA ASP A 64 6.26 16.41 16.69
C ASP A 64 7.50 16.61 15.80
N ASN A 65 8.51 15.73 15.90
CA ASN A 65 9.75 15.79 15.10
C ASN A 65 9.72 14.94 13.81
N PHE A 66 8.56 14.45 13.39
CA PHE A 66 8.46 13.60 12.20
C PHE A 66 8.84 14.33 10.90
N LYS A 67 10.01 13.99 10.35
CA LYS A 67 10.53 14.57 9.11
C LYS A 67 10.38 13.60 7.93
N ILE A 68 9.33 13.82 7.13
CA ILE A 68 8.99 13.00 5.96
C ILE A 68 10.19 12.67 5.07
N ARG A 69 11.03 13.66 4.74
CA ARG A 69 12.17 13.46 3.82
C ARG A 69 13.25 12.55 4.40
N GLU A 70 13.56 12.70 5.68
CA GLU A 70 14.60 11.90 6.34
C GLU A 70 14.13 10.45 6.48
N GLU A 71 12.89 10.26 6.95
CA GLU A 71 12.25 8.94 7.06
C GLU A 71 12.14 8.24 5.70
N PHE A 72 11.75 8.97 4.65
CA PHE A 72 11.68 8.43 3.29
C PHE A 72 13.05 7.93 2.81
N ASN A 73 14.10 8.74 3.00
CA ASN A 73 15.44 8.40 2.54
C ASN A 73 16.01 7.18 3.28
N THR A 74 15.76 7.08 4.59
CA THR A 74 16.16 5.92 5.39
C THR A 74 15.44 4.67 4.90
N ALA A 75 14.10 4.71 4.81
CA ALA A 75 13.29 3.57 4.37
C ALA A 75 13.63 3.12 2.94
N TYR A 76 13.89 4.06 2.03
CA TYR A 76 14.28 3.74 0.65
C TYR A 76 15.56 2.90 0.59
N LYS A 77 16.57 3.24 1.41
CA LYS A 77 17.86 2.54 1.45
C LYS A 77 17.73 1.19 2.14
N GLU A 78 17.03 1.16 3.27
CA GLU A 78 16.83 -0.04 4.09
C GLU A 78 16.09 -1.12 3.31
N HIS A 79 14.97 -0.77 2.67
CA HIS A 79 14.16 -1.73 1.94
C HIS A 79 14.57 -1.91 0.47
N PHE A 80 15.67 -1.28 0.01
CA PHE A 80 16.04 -1.23 -1.41
C PHE A 80 16.07 -2.60 -2.08
N LYS A 81 16.83 -3.52 -1.48
CA LYS A 81 17.04 -4.87 -2.03
C LYS A 81 15.77 -5.71 -1.89
N GLN A 82 15.16 -5.67 -0.70
CA GLN A 82 14.05 -6.54 -0.36
C GLN A 82 12.78 -6.19 -1.14
N ALA A 83 12.49 -4.89 -1.31
CA ALA A 83 11.37 -4.41 -2.11
C ALA A 83 11.50 -4.82 -3.58
N ASN A 84 12.70 -4.73 -4.15
CA ASN A 84 12.95 -5.18 -5.53
C ASN A 84 12.77 -6.69 -5.69
N GLN A 85 13.31 -7.49 -4.77
CA GLN A 85 13.15 -8.94 -4.80
C GLN A 85 11.67 -9.35 -4.72
N ILE A 86 10.92 -8.79 -3.76
CA ILE A 86 9.49 -9.06 -3.61
C ILE A 86 8.72 -8.62 -4.86
N GLY A 87 8.95 -7.41 -5.35
CA GLY A 87 8.20 -6.90 -6.48
C GLY A 87 8.48 -7.63 -7.79
N TYR A 88 9.72 -8.08 -8.05
CA TYR A 88 10.00 -8.91 -9.23
C TYR A 88 9.36 -10.30 -9.14
N ILE A 89 9.36 -10.92 -7.96
CA ILE A 89 8.65 -12.20 -7.76
C ILE A 89 7.16 -12.01 -8.01
N VAL A 90 6.56 -10.98 -7.43
CA VAL A 90 5.13 -10.64 -7.63
C VAL A 90 4.84 -10.35 -9.10
N PHE A 91 5.70 -9.61 -9.79
CA PHE A 91 5.55 -9.29 -11.21
C PHE A 91 5.54 -10.55 -12.09
N ILE A 92 6.43 -11.51 -11.83
CA ILE A 92 6.46 -12.79 -12.55
C ILE A 92 5.16 -13.57 -12.33
N ILE A 93 4.68 -13.65 -11.09
CA ILE A 93 3.43 -14.34 -10.75
C ILE A 93 2.24 -13.70 -11.50
N PHE A 94 2.13 -12.37 -11.51
CA PHE A 94 1.08 -11.68 -12.26
C PHE A 94 1.20 -11.89 -13.77
N GLY A 95 2.42 -11.95 -14.31
CA GLY A 95 2.67 -12.27 -15.71
C GLY A 95 2.14 -13.66 -16.08
N MET A 96 2.40 -14.68 -15.24
CA MET A 96 1.87 -16.03 -15.44
C MET A 96 0.34 -16.06 -15.35
N LEU A 97 -0.25 -15.44 -14.32
CA LEU A 97 -1.70 -15.38 -14.15
C LEU A 97 -2.40 -14.66 -15.31
N TYR A 98 -1.78 -13.62 -15.86
CA TYR A 98 -2.28 -12.95 -17.06
C TYR A 98 -2.34 -13.90 -18.25
N VAL A 99 -1.27 -14.67 -18.49
CA VAL A 99 -1.25 -15.69 -19.55
C VAL A 99 -2.32 -16.75 -19.31
N ASP A 100 -2.43 -17.27 -18.08
CA ASP A 100 -3.42 -18.29 -17.72
C ASP A 100 -4.86 -17.80 -17.92
N LEU A 101 -5.16 -16.56 -17.51
CA LEU A 101 -6.48 -15.94 -17.74
C LEU A 101 -6.78 -15.76 -19.23
N ARG A 102 -5.79 -15.35 -20.02
CA ARG A 102 -5.94 -15.22 -21.49
C ARG A 102 -6.17 -16.58 -22.14
N VAL A 103 -5.42 -17.60 -21.74
CA VAL A 103 -5.58 -18.97 -22.26
C VAL A 103 -6.94 -19.53 -21.87
N SER A 104 -7.35 -19.34 -20.62
CA SER A 104 -8.66 -19.75 -20.12
C SER A 104 -9.80 -19.11 -20.91
N ASN A 105 -9.70 -17.81 -21.20
CA ASN A 105 -10.74 -17.07 -21.92
C ASN A 105 -10.81 -17.46 -23.41
N VAL A 106 -9.66 -17.64 -24.08
CA VAL A 106 -9.61 -17.87 -25.53
C VAL A 106 -9.75 -19.34 -25.91
N PHE A 107 -9.03 -20.23 -25.23
CA PHE A 107 -8.89 -21.64 -25.64
C PHE A 107 -9.73 -22.61 -24.81
N ILE A 108 -9.77 -22.43 -23.48
CA ILE A 108 -10.49 -23.38 -22.60
C ILE A 108 -12.00 -23.08 -22.59
N GLN A 109 -12.38 -21.80 -22.53
CA GLN A 109 -13.76 -21.30 -22.52
C GLN A 109 -14.68 -21.94 -21.45
N SER A 110 -14.08 -22.50 -20.39
CA SER A 110 -14.83 -23.04 -19.26
C SER A 110 -15.06 -21.97 -18.21
N ILE A 111 -16.33 -21.69 -17.93
CA ILE A 111 -16.74 -20.71 -16.92
C ILE A 111 -16.18 -21.05 -15.53
N PHE A 112 -16.13 -22.34 -15.17
CA PHE A 112 -15.61 -22.80 -13.88
C PHE A 112 -14.12 -22.49 -13.74
N PHE A 113 -13.31 -22.92 -14.71
CA PHE A 113 -11.87 -22.66 -14.68
C PHE A 113 -11.55 -21.16 -14.74
N HIS A 114 -12.28 -20.40 -15.55
CA HIS A 114 -12.07 -18.95 -15.65
C HIS A 114 -12.39 -18.25 -14.31
N THR A 115 -13.51 -18.60 -13.69
CA THR A 115 -13.91 -18.05 -12.39
C THR A 115 -12.91 -18.40 -11.30
N LEU A 116 -12.42 -19.64 -11.27
CA LEU A 116 -11.38 -20.07 -10.33
C LEU A 116 -10.09 -19.26 -10.48
N LEU A 117 -9.62 -19.03 -11.71
CA LEU A 117 -8.44 -18.21 -11.96
C LEU A 117 -8.63 -16.74 -11.53
N LEU A 118 -9.82 -16.19 -11.69
CA LEU A 118 -10.15 -14.85 -11.18
C LEU A 118 -10.06 -14.80 -9.64
N PHE A 119 -10.57 -15.81 -8.94
CA PHE A 119 -10.41 -15.92 -7.49
C PHE A 119 -8.94 -16.01 -7.06
N ILE A 120 -8.14 -16.83 -7.73
CA ILE A 120 -6.69 -16.95 -7.47
C ILE A 120 -6.01 -15.59 -7.71
N THR A 121 -6.36 -14.90 -8.79
CA THR A 121 -5.79 -13.59 -9.12
C THR A 121 -6.13 -12.55 -8.06
N PHE A 122 -7.39 -12.52 -7.60
CA PHE A 122 -7.81 -11.64 -6.51
C PHE A 122 -7.08 -11.94 -5.20
N PHE A 123 -6.87 -13.23 -4.90
CA PHE A 123 -6.10 -13.64 -3.73
C PHE A 123 -4.64 -13.18 -3.83
N VAL A 124 -3.98 -13.42 -4.97
CA VAL A 124 -2.58 -13.00 -5.21
C VAL A 124 -2.45 -11.47 -5.16
N LEU A 125 -3.44 -10.73 -5.68
CA LEU A 125 -3.50 -9.28 -5.55
C LEU A 125 -3.56 -8.85 -4.08
N SER A 126 -4.50 -9.39 -3.32
CA SER A 126 -4.63 -9.11 -1.90
C SER A 126 -3.34 -9.45 -1.14
N PHE A 127 -2.80 -10.65 -1.36
CA PHE A 127 -1.55 -11.12 -0.79
C PHE A 127 -0.37 -10.19 -1.09
N SER A 128 -0.27 -9.69 -2.32
CA SER A 128 0.80 -8.75 -2.72
C SER A 128 0.73 -7.41 -1.99
N LEU A 129 -0.47 -6.93 -1.67
CA LEU A 129 -0.66 -5.70 -0.91
C LEU A 129 -0.22 -5.89 0.56
N PHE A 130 -0.54 -7.05 1.16
CA PHE A 130 -0.05 -7.40 2.49
C PHE A 130 1.46 -7.65 2.53
N LEU A 131 2.06 -8.19 1.47
CA LEU A 131 3.52 -8.42 1.39
C LEU A 131 4.30 -7.12 1.65
N PHE A 132 3.91 -6.01 1.03
CA PHE A 132 4.57 -4.72 1.21
C PHE A 132 4.43 -4.20 2.64
N THR A 133 3.25 -4.31 3.23
CA THR A 133 3.00 -3.87 4.61
C THR A 133 3.76 -4.71 5.62
N VAL A 134 3.80 -6.04 5.45
CA VAL A 134 4.58 -6.95 6.30
C VAL A 134 6.07 -6.67 6.16
N MET A 135 6.58 -6.46 4.95
CA MET A 135 7.99 -6.12 4.72
C MET A 135 8.41 -4.84 5.44
N VAL A 136 7.58 -3.81 5.40
CA VAL A 136 7.88 -2.52 6.05
C VAL A 136 7.71 -2.60 7.57
N ARG A 137 6.79 -3.43 8.05
CA ARG A 137 6.48 -3.54 9.48
C ARG A 137 7.49 -4.39 10.25
N TYR A 138 8.02 -5.45 9.63
CA TYR A 138 8.86 -6.42 10.31
C TYR A 138 10.23 -6.56 9.64
N ASP A 139 11.28 -6.63 10.45
CA ASP A 139 12.62 -7.02 10.01
C ASP A 139 12.71 -8.56 9.84
N PHE A 140 12.00 -9.07 8.84
CA PHE A 140 11.92 -10.49 8.53
C PHE A 140 12.73 -10.85 7.30
N SER A 141 13.22 -12.09 7.26
CA SER A 141 13.75 -12.69 6.01
C SER A 141 12.63 -12.79 4.96
N LEU A 142 13.00 -12.78 3.67
CA LEU A 142 12.03 -12.90 2.55
C LEU A 142 11.05 -14.06 2.75
N LYS A 143 11.55 -15.25 3.12
CA LYS A 143 10.70 -16.43 3.34
C LYS A 143 9.65 -16.18 4.41
N ASN A 144 10.03 -15.51 5.50
CA ASN A 144 9.13 -15.21 6.59
C ASN A 144 8.14 -14.11 6.23
N ILE A 145 8.53 -13.13 5.40
CA ILE A 145 7.59 -12.12 4.86
C ILE A 145 6.50 -12.80 4.04
N PHE A 146 6.85 -13.69 3.11
CA PHE A 146 5.87 -14.43 2.31
C PHE A 146 4.97 -15.31 3.17
N LYS A 147 5.55 -16.04 4.12
CA LYS A 147 4.79 -16.88 5.06
C LYS A 147 3.80 -16.03 5.86
N GLN A 148 4.26 -14.94 6.46
CA GLN A 148 3.44 -14.09 7.30
C GLN A 148 2.33 -13.40 6.50
N ALA A 149 2.64 -12.83 5.34
CA ALA A 149 1.65 -12.18 4.49
C ALA A 149 0.57 -13.17 4.03
N PHE A 150 0.92 -14.43 3.79
CA PHE A 150 -0.02 -15.47 3.38
C PHE A 150 -1.02 -15.77 4.50
N PHE A 151 -0.52 -16.00 5.72
CA PHE A 151 -1.37 -16.24 6.88
C PHE A 151 -2.27 -15.04 7.18
N VAL A 152 -1.72 -13.81 7.21
CA VAL A 152 -2.51 -12.61 7.47
C VAL A 152 -3.62 -12.46 6.42
N THR A 153 -3.30 -12.58 5.13
CA THR A 153 -4.30 -12.42 4.06
C THR A 153 -5.48 -13.38 4.21
N LEU A 154 -5.23 -14.62 4.68
CA LEU A 154 -6.26 -15.61 4.96
C LEU A 154 -7.03 -15.34 6.25
N SER A 155 -6.37 -14.84 7.30
CA SER A 155 -6.98 -14.60 8.61
C SER A 155 -7.91 -13.37 8.64
N VAL A 156 -7.69 -12.41 7.74
CA VAL A 156 -8.40 -11.12 7.72
C VAL A 156 -8.95 -10.73 6.33
N PRO A 157 -9.80 -11.57 5.69
CA PRO A 157 -10.28 -11.35 4.33
C PRO A 157 -11.12 -10.07 4.17
N ILE A 158 -11.80 -9.61 5.23
CA ILE A 158 -12.56 -8.36 5.21
C ILE A 158 -11.66 -7.14 4.91
N TYR A 159 -10.40 -7.15 5.38
CA TYR A 159 -9.45 -6.07 5.13
C TYR A 159 -8.87 -6.14 3.71
N SER A 160 -8.75 -7.33 3.13
CA SER A 160 -8.42 -7.50 1.70
C SER A 160 -9.49 -6.90 0.79
N ILE A 161 -10.77 -7.15 1.11
CA ILE A 161 -11.91 -6.56 0.39
C ILE A 161 -11.93 -5.04 0.58
N ALA A 162 -11.79 -4.55 1.81
CA ALA A 162 -11.78 -3.11 2.11
C ALA A 162 -10.63 -2.40 1.36
N THR A 163 -9.44 -3.00 1.32
CA THR A 163 -8.30 -2.48 0.56
C THR A 163 -8.62 -2.39 -0.93
N SER A 164 -9.21 -3.44 -1.49
CA SER A 164 -9.57 -3.51 -2.91
C SER A 164 -10.63 -2.46 -3.28
N VAL A 165 -11.68 -2.32 -2.45
CA VAL A 165 -12.71 -1.29 -2.64
C VAL A 165 -12.11 0.11 -2.53
N GLY A 166 -11.25 0.36 -1.54
CA GLY A 166 -10.56 1.64 -1.36
C GLY A 166 -9.70 2.00 -2.58
N LEU A 167 -8.93 1.05 -3.10
CA LEU A 167 -8.15 1.22 -4.33
C LEU A 167 -9.05 1.56 -5.53
N LEU A 168 -10.15 0.83 -5.72
CA LEU A 168 -11.09 1.08 -6.81
C LEU A 168 -11.70 2.49 -6.72
N LEU A 169 -12.05 2.96 -5.52
CA LEU A 169 -12.54 4.32 -5.30
C LEU A 169 -11.51 5.37 -5.69
N VAL A 170 -10.26 5.22 -5.23
CA VAL A 170 -9.17 6.16 -5.56
C VAL A 170 -8.90 6.18 -7.06
N VAL A 171 -8.80 5.01 -7.70
CA VAL A 171 -8.60 4.92 -9.16
C VAL A 171 -9.76 5.55 -9.92
N SER A 172 -11.00 5.36 -9.46
CA SER A 172 -12.17 6.00 -10.06
C SER A 172 -12.12 7.52 -9.93
N LEU A 173 -11.70 8.06 -8.78
CA LEU A 173 -11.50 9.50 -8.59
C LEU A 173 -10.43 10.04 -9.52
N MET A 174 -9.28 9.37 -9.62
CA MET A 174 -8.19 9.77 -10.52
C MET A 174 -8.58 9.75 -11.99
N ARG A 175 -9.44 8.80 -12.40
CA ARG A 175 -9.97 8.73 -13.76
C ARG A 175 -10.84 9.95 -14.09
N ASN A 176 -11.66 10.40 -13.15
CA ASN A 176 -12.50 11.59 -13.35
C ASN A 176 -11.70 12.90 -13.22
N TYR A 177 -10.66 12.89 -12.38
CA TYR A 177 -9.85 14.06 -12.04
C TYR A 177 -8.37 13.78 -12.25
N ILE A 178 -7.90 13.91 -13.49
CA ILE A 178 -6.53 13.56 -13.88
C ILE A 178 -5.44 14.29 -13.07
N PHE A 179 -5.74 15.51 -12.61
CA PHE A 179 -4.81 16.27 -11.76
C PHE A 179 -4.48 15.54 -10.44
N LEU A 180 -5.41 14.72 -9.90
CA LEU A 180 -5.14 13.92 -8.71
C LEU A 180 -4.06 12.86 -8.98
N ALA A 181 -4.09 12.25 -10.17
CA ALA A 181 -3.06 11.28 -10.56
C ALA A 181 -1.69 11.97 -10.71
N PHE A 182 -1.66 13.17 -11.30
CA PHE A 182 -0.42 13.90 -11.54
C PHE A 182 0.23 14.46 -10.27
N PHE A 183 -0.57 15.03 -9.34
CA PHE A 183 -0.04 15.67 -8.14
C PHE A 183 0.02 14.73 -6.93
N PHE A 184 -0.81 13.68 -6.88
CA PHE A 184 -0.96 12.86 -5.68
C PHE A 184 -0.99 11.35 -5.97
N GLY A 185 -0.62 10.91 -7.17
CA GLY A 185 -0.84 9.55 -7.69
C GLY A 185 -0.56 8.43 -6.70
N ILE A 186 0.72 8.14 -6.43
CA ILE A 186 1.07 7.00 -5.56
C ILE A 186 0.60 7.19 -4.12
N SER A 187 0.62 8.43 -3.62
CA SER A 187 0.30 8.71 -2.22
C SER A 187 -1.18 8.44 -1.96
N LEU A 188 -2.08 8.86 -2.85
CA LEU A 188 -3.50 8.54 -2.73
C LEU A 188 -3.78 7.05 -2.99
N LEU A 189 -3.05 6.39 -3.90
CA LEU A 189 -3.21 4.95 -4.14
C LEU A 189 -2.83 4.13 -2.91
N LEU A 190 -1.73 4.49 -2.23
CA LEU A 190 -1.26 3.78 -1.06
C LEU A 190 -2.04 4.11 0.21
N LEU A 191 -2.80 5.19 0.25
CA LEU A 191 -3.61 5.56 1.41
C LEU A 191 -4.53 4.41 1.91
N PRO A 192 -5.47 3.87 1.09
CA PRO A 192 -6.30 2.75 1.53
C PRO A 192 -5.48 1.47 1.76
N VAL A 193 -4.41 1.26 0.99
CA VAL A 193 -3.54 0.09 1.15
C VAL A 193 -2.92 0.08 2.53
N VAL A 194 -2.19 1.13 2.90
CA VAL A 194 -1.51 1.24 4.19
C VAL A 194 -2.52 1.16 5.32
N TRP A 195 -3.62 1.91 5.23
CA TRP A 195 -4.64 1.92 6.28
C TRP A 195 -5.21 0.53 6.55
N PHE A 196 -5.80 -0.11 5.53
CA PHE A 196 -6.52 -1.38 5.73
C PHE A 196 -5.59 -2.57 5.93
N THR A 197 -4.48 -2.65 5.21
CA THR A 197 -3.55 -3.77 5.41
C THR A 197 -2.89 -3.69 6.76
N TYR A 198 -2.52 -2.50 7.26
CA TYR A 198 -1.94 -2.37 8.59
C TYR A 198 -2.92 -2.76 9.69
N THR A 199 -4.15 -2.24 9.65
CA THR A 199 -5.20 -2.65 10.59
C THR A 199 -5.49 -4.16 10.50
N GLY A 200 -5.45 -4.72 9.29
CA GLY A 200 -5.61 -6.16 9.08
C GLY A 200 -4.49 -6.97 9.73
N VAL A 201 -3.23 -6.55 9.61
CA VAL A 201 -2.10 -7.22 10.27
C VAL A 201 -2.23 -7.14 11.79
N LEU A 202 -2.57 -5.98 12.35
CA LEU A 202 -2.82 -5.83 13.80
C LEU A 202 -3.92 -6.77 14.29
N LYS A 203 -5.05 -6.83 13.57
CA LYS A 203 -6.16 -7.69 13.96
C LYS A 203 -5.82 -9.18 13.82
N ALA A 204 -4.97 -9.55 12.88
CA ALA A 204 -4.49 -10.91 12.75
C ALA A 204 -3.56 -11.32 13.91
N GLU A 205 -2.79 -10.38 14.48
CA GLU A 205 -1.98 -10.63 15.67
C GLU A 205 -2.83 -10.79 16.93
N GLU A 206 -3.80 -9.89 17.15
CA GLU A 206 -4.72 -9.99 18.30
C GLU A 206 -5.40 -11.36 18.36
N LYS A 207 -5.91 -11.86 17.23
CA LYS A 207 -6.53 -13.19 17.16
C LYS A 207 -5.56 -14.33 17.50
N ARG A 208 -4.30 -14.20 17.11
CA ARG A 208 -3.29 -15.23 17.40
C ARG A 208 -2.95 -15.25 18.89
N ASP A 209 -2.91 -14.08 19.51
CA ASP A 209 -2.59 -13.96 20.94
C ASP A 209 -3.77 -14.40 21.84
N GLU A 210 -5.01 -14.35 21.33
CA GLU A 210 -6.20 -14.90 22.00
C GLU A 210 -6.29 -16.45 21.95
N GLU A 211 -5.60 -17.09 21.01
CA GLU A 211 -5.62 -18.56 20.80
C GLU A 211 -4.52 -19.32 21.58
N ILE A 212 -3.62 -18.61 22.27
CA ILE A 212 -2.50 -19.16 23.08
C ILE A 212 -2.85 -19.08 24.57
#